data_AF-A0A9P5EYQ5-F1
#
_entry.id   AF-A0A9P5EYQ5-F1
#
_cell.length_a   1.000
_cell.length_b   1.000
_cell.length_c   1.000
_cell.angle_alpha   90.00
_cell.angle_beta   90.00
_cell.angle_gamma   90.00
#
_symmetry.space_group_name_H-M   'P 1'
#
loop_
_entity.id
_entity.type
_entity.pdbx_description
1 polymer ?
#
loop_
_entity_poly.entity_id
_entity_poly.type
_entity_poly.pdbx_seq_one_letter_code
_entity_poly.pdbx_strand_id
1 'polypeptide(L)'
;MSVDVTFDIVTASICAALILVRCGYRIFSRCRVHDSCHRTWHADDAYMAFAIVPLIGRTTCIAISFVLNPTHTFGLPTPEDAAAQGVSIAQLEDNYVASRKLLIPSRIFYAML
;
A
#
# COMPACT_ATOMS: atom_id res chain seq x y z
N MET A 1 11.99 -6.30 9.71
CA MET A 1 11.08 -5.46 8.88
C MET A 1 11.68 -4.07 8.86
N SER A 2 11.85 -3.43 7.70
CA SER A 2 12.41 -2.08 7.62
C SER A 2 11.49 -1.08 8.34
N VAL A 3 12.09 -0.09 9.03
CA VAL A 3 11.36 1.00 9.69
C VAL A 3 10.46 1.74 8.69
N ASP A 4 10.92 1.90 7.45
CA ASP A 4 10.17 2.56 6.37
C ASP A 4 8.91 1.77 6.00
N VAL A 5 9.02 0.44 5.93
CA VAL A 5 7.88 -0.45 5.63
C VAL A 5 6.87 -0.42 6.77
N THR A 6 7.35 -0.46 8.02
CA THR A 6 6.48 -0.35 9.19
C THR A 6 5.73 0.99 9.19
N PHE A 7 6.42 2.10 8.89
CA PHE A 7 5.80 3.42 8.78
C PHE A 7 4.74 3.48 7.67
N ASP A 8 5.02 2.94 6.48
CA ASP A 8 4.06 2.92 5.37
C ASP A 8 2.81 2.09 5.71
N ILE A 9 2.98 0.91 6.31
CA ILE A 9 1.87 0.05 6.74
C ILE A 9 1.01 0.76 7.81
N VAL A 10 1.65 1.36 8.82
CA VAL A 10 0.91 2.08 9.88
C VAL A 10 0.14 3.24 9.30
N THR A 11 0.76 4.05 8.44
CA THR A 11 0.10 5.20 7.82
C THR A 11 -1.06 4.75 6.93
N ALA A 12 -0.86 3.71 6.11
CA ALA A 12 -1.92 3.13 5.28
C ALA A 12 -3.07 2.58 6.12
N SER A 13 -2.78 1.94 7.27
CA SER A 13 -3.81 1.42 8.17
C SER A 13 -4.66 2.53 8.79
N ILE A 14 -4.05 3.65 9.17
CA ILE A 14 -4.77 4.82 9.70
C ILE A 14 -5.66 5.42 8.60
N CYS A 15 -5.12 5.61 7.39
CA CYS A 15 -5.90 6.13 6.26
C CYS A 15 -7.08 5.21 5.92
N ALA A 16 -6.86 3.89 5.85
CA ALA A 16 -7.91 2.91 5.62
C ALA A 16 -8.98 2.96 6.72
N ALA A 17 -8.57 3.05 7.99
CA ALA A 17 -9.50 3.16 9.11
C ALA A 17 -10.35 4.44 9.02
N LEU A 18 -9.77 5.59 8.67
CA LEU A 18 -10.51 6.84 8.49
C LEU A 18 -11.53 6.75 7.34
N ILE A 19 -11.16 6.13 6.21
CA ILE A 19 -12.07 5.89 5.09
C ILE A 19 -13.23 4.99 5.55
N LEU A 20 -12.92 3.85 6.16
CA LEU A 20 -13.91 2.89 6.64
C LEU A 20 -14.84 3.48 7.70
N VAL A 21 -14.32 4.26 8.65
CA VAL A 21 -15.15 4.93 9.66
C VAL A 21 -16.07 5.96 9.02
N ARG A 22 -15.59 6.74 8.05
CA ARG A 22 -16.42 7.74 7.36
C ARG A 22 -17.50 7.08 6.49
N CYS A 23 -17.15 6.05 5.73
CA CYS A 23 -18.09 5.27 4.94
C CYS A 23 -19.09 4.56 5.87
N GLY A 24 -18.61 3.83 6.87
CA GLY A 24 -19.43 3.12 7.85
C GLY A 24 -20.39 4.06 8.58
N TYR A 25 -19.92 5.22 9.04
CA TYR A 25 -20.80 6.24 9.64
C TYR A 25 -21.93 6.63 8.68
N ARG A 26 -21.67 6.85 7.39
CA ARG A 26 -22.70 7.18 6.40
C ARG A 26 -23.64 6.03 6.06
N ILE A 27 -23.20 4.77 6.17
CA ILE A 27 -24.07 3.59 5.97
C ILE A 27 -24.99 3.38 7.19
N PHE A 28 -24.39 3.34 8.38
CA PHE A 28 -25.07 2.95 9.61
C PHE A 28 -25.85 4.11 10.23
N SER A 29 -25.32 5.33 10.14
CA SER A 29 -26.05 6.55 10.51
C SER A 29 -26.85 7.04 9.31
N ARG A 30 -27.93 6.32 8.96
CA ARG A 30 -29.11 7.02 8.43
C ARG A 30 -29.53 7.98 9.52
N CYS A 31 -29.05 9.22 9.42
CA CYS A 31 -29.17 10.29 10.41
C CYS A 31 -30.58 10.35 11.01
N ARG A 32 -30.77 9.70 12.17
CA ARG A 32 -31.90 9.94 13.08
C ARG A 32 -31.57 11.02 14.12
N VAL A 33 -30.40 11.64 14.02
CA VAL A 33 -29.95 12.72 14.92
C VAL A 33 -30.53 14.08 14.51
N HIS A 34 -30.99 14.24 13.26
CA HIS A 34 -31.63 15.46 12.77
C HIS A 34 -32.67 15.12 11.70
N ASP A 35 -33.95 15.48 11.91
CA ASP A 35 -35.05 15.23 10.97
C ASP A 35 -34.86 15.85 9.58
N SER A 36 -33.90 16.78 9.44
CA SER A 36 -33.56 17.44 8.17
C SER A 36 -32.39 16.79 7.40
N CYS A 37 -31.70 15.78 7.96
CA CYS A 37 -30.50 15.23 7.34
C CYS A 37 -30.83 14.00 6.47
N HIS A 38 -31.40 14.25 5.29
CA HIS A 38 -31.67 13.23 4.27
C HIS A 38 -30.44 12.79 3.47
N ARG A 39 -29.21 12.98 4.00
CA ARG A 39 -27.99 12.67 3.23
C ARG A 39 -27.77 11.16 3.20
N THR A 40 -28.35 10.52 2.20
CA THR A 40 -28.18 9.12 1.86
C THR A 40 -26.83 8.88 1.20
N TRP A 41 -26.38 7.62 1.25
CA TRP A 41 -25.20 7.13 0.54
C TRP A 41 -25.24 7.56 -0.93
N HIS A 42 -24.22 8.29 -1.39
CA HIS A 42 -24.10 8.72 -2.78
C HIS A 42 -23.02 7.91 -3.51
N ALA A 43 -23.04 7.92 -4.85
CA ALA A 43 -22.00 7.28 -5.64
C ALA A 43 -20.59 7.79 -5.28
N ASP A 44 -20.46 9.06 -4.90
CA ASP A 44 -19.20 9.67 -4.43
C ASP A 44 -18.62 8.97 -3.19
N ASP A 45 -19.46 8.44 -2.30
CA ASP A 45 -19.00 7.69 -1.12
C ASP A 45 -18.43 6.31 -1.49
N ALA A 46 -18.95 5.70 -2.56
CA ALA A 46 -18.38 4.47 -3.12
C ALA A 46 -17.04 4.74 -3.82
N TYR A 47 -16.88 5.86 -4.51
CA TYR A 47 -15.57 6.28 -5.03
C TYR A 47 -14.56 6.51 -3.89
N MET A 48 -14.99 7.11 -2.78
CA MET A 48 -14.13 7.31 -1.62
C MET A 48 -13.72 5.97 -0.97
N ALA A 49 -14.63 5.00 -0.89
CA ALA A 49 -14.31 3.65 -0.42
C ALA A 49 -13.35 2.92 -1.38
N PHE A 50 -13.47 3.17 -2.69
CA PHE A 50 -12.59 2.58 -3.69
C PHE A 50 -11.13 2.99 -3.53
N ALA A 51 -10.85 4.16 -2.90
CA ALA A 51 -9.49 4.60 -2.58
C ALA A 51 -8.72 3.64 -1.66
N ILE A 52 -9.40 2.71 -0.98
CA ILE A 52 -8.74 1.62 -0.22
C ILE A 52 -7.96 0.69 -1.16
N VAL A 53 -8.45 0.44 -2.38
CA VAL A 53 -7.81 -0.45 -3.35
C VAL A 53 -6.42 0.06 -3.75
N PRO A 54 -6.25 1.30 -4.24
CA PRO A 54 -4.93 1.83 -4.53
C PRO A 54 -4.08 2.00 -3.27
N LEU A 55 -4.66 2.28 -2.10
CA LEU A 55 -3.91 2.32 -0.84
C LEU A 55 -3.25 0.97 -0.52
N ILE A 56 -4.01 -0.12 -0.58
CA ILE A 56 -3.51 -1.49 -0.37
C ILE A 56 -2.49 -1.85 -1.46
N GLY A 57 -2.80 -1.53 -2.72
CA GLY A 57 -1.92 -1.81 -3.86
C GLY A 57 -0.55 -1.15 -3.69
N ARG A 58 -0.52 0.14 -3.33
CA ARG A 58 0.71 0.90 -3.07
C ARG A 58 1.52 0.28 -1.94
N THR A 59 0.91 0.06 -0.78
CA THR A 59 1.60 -0.49 0.40
C THR A 59 2.13 -1.89 0.16
N THR A 60 1.37 -2.72 -0.56
CA THR A 60 1.82 -4.07 -0.95
C THR A 60 3.03 -4.01 -1.89
N CYS A 61 3.01 -3.13 -2.90
CA CYS A 61 4.14 -2.97 -3.81
C CYS A 61 5.41 -2.49 -3.08
N ILE A 62 5.28 -1.55 -2.15
CA ILE A 62 6.39 -1.04 -1.34
C ILE A 62 6.93 -2.15 -0.42
N ALA A 63 6.05 -2.82 0.32
CA ALA A 63 6.46 -3.89 1.23
C ALA A 63 7.17 -5.03 0.51
N ILE A 64 6.63 -5.51 -0.62
CA ILE A 64 7.27 -6.56 -1.41
C ILE A 64 8.59 -6.08 -2.02
N SER A 65 8.69 -4.82 -2.46
CA SER A 65 9.95 -4.26 -2.97
C SER A 65 11.07 -4.30 -1.92
N PHE A 66 10.76 -3.98 -0.66
CA PHE A 66 11.70 -4.08 0.46
C PHE A 66 12.02 -5.52 0.86
N VAL A 67 11.07 -6.46 0.71
CA VAL A 67 11.35 -7.89 0.96
C VAL A 67 12.33 -8.43 -0.08
N LEU A 68 12.17 -8.05 -1.35
CA LEU A 68 13.02 -8.50 -2.45
C LEU A 68 14.37 -7.77 -2.51
N ASN A 69 14.45 -6.54 -2.02
CA ASN A 69 15.68 -5.74 -1.99
C ASN A 69 15.75 -4.89 -0.71
N PRO A 70 16.14 -5.48 0.44
CA PRO A 70 16.13 -4.79 1.73
C PRO A 70 17.07 -3.58 1.77
N THR A 71 18.16 -3.65 1.02
CA THR A 71 19.19 -2.61 0.91
C THR A 71 18.83 -1.55 -0.12
N HIS A 72 17.76 -1.72 -0.89
CA HIS A 72 17.38 -0.87 -2.03
C HIS A 72 18.57 -0.56 -2.95
N THR A 73 19.44 -1.55 -3.15
CA THR A 73 20.62 -1.42 -4.00
C THR A 73 20.24 -1.46 -5.46
N PHE A 74 20.80 -0.54 -6.26
CA PHE A 74 20.66 -0.49 -7.71
C PHE A 74 21.87 -1.06 -8.46
N GLY A 75 22.86 -1.56 -7.71
CA GLY A 75 24.07 -2.18 -8.24
C GLY A 75 23.86 -3.63 -8.65
N LEU A 76 24.90 -4.21 -9.25
CA LEU A 76 24.96 -5.63 -9.55
C LEU A 76 25.04 -6.43 -8.24
N PRO A 77 24.34 -7.58 -8.13
CA PRO A 77 24.39 -8.42 -6.95
C PRO A 77 25.81 -8.96 -6.74
N THR A 78 26.36 -8.76 -5.54
CA THR A 78 27.66 -9.30 -5.19
C THR A 78 27.53 -10.71 -4.59
N PRO A 79 28.59 -11.54 -4.64
CA PRO A 79 28.59 -12.84 -3.98
C PRO A 79 28.36 -12.74 -2.46
N GLU A 80 28.80 -11.64 -1.85
CA GLU A 80 28.64 -11.36 -0.42
C GLU A 80 27.17 -11.08 -0.06
N ASP A 81 26.48 -10.29 -0.88
CA ASP A 81 25.04 -9.99 -0.71
C ASP A 81 24.18 -11.26 -0.87
N ALA A 82 24.54 -12.11 -1.83
CA ALA A 82 23.87 -13.39 -2.08
C ALA A 82 24.04 -14.35 -0.89
N ALA A 83 25.26 -14.41 -0.33
CA ALA A 83 25.54 -15.19 0.87
C ALA A 83 24.80 -14.65 2.11
N ALA A 84 24.72 -13.32 2.27
CA ALA A 84 24.03 -12.68 3.38
C ALA A 84 22.51 -12.97 3.38
N GLN A 85 21.91 -13.12 2.20
CA GLN A 85 20.50 -13.47 2.03
C GLN A 85 20.23 -14.97 1.86
N GLY A 86 21.29 -15.81 1.82
CA GLY A 86 21.17 -17.26 1.64
C GLY A 86 20.57 -17.67 0.30
N VAL A 87 20.72 -16.85 -0.74
CA VAL A 87 20.18 -17.07 -2.10
C VAL A 87 21.32 -17.15 -3.12
N SER A 88 21.06 -17.73 -4.29
CA SER A 88 22.01 -17.67 -5.39
C SER A 88 22.10 -16.26 -6.00
N ILE A 89 23.23 -15.94 -6.63
CA ILE A 89 23.44 -14.64 -7.29
C ILE A 89 22.36 -14.39 -8.36
N ALA A 90 22.01 -15.42 -9.14
CA ALA A 90 20.98 -15.32 -10.16
C ALA A 90 19.59 -15.00 -9.57
N GLN A 91 19.22 -15.65 -8.46
CA GLN A 91 17.97 -15.35 -7.76
C GLN A 91 17.98 -13.93 -7.16
N LEU A 92 19.13 -13.47 -6.66
CA LEU A 92 19.27 -12.12 -6.14
C LEU A 92 19.10 -11.06 -7.25
N GLU A 93 19.65 -11.33 -8.43
CA GLU A 93 19.47 -10.48 -9.62
C GLU A 93 17.98 -10.37 -9.99
N ASP A 94 17.30 -11.51 -10.07
CA ASP A 94 15.86 -11.56 -10.37
C ASP A 94 15.04 -10.79 -9.33
N ASN A 95 15.39 -10.92 -8.05
CA ASN A 95 14.75 -10.19 -6.95
C ASN A 95 14.96 -8.68 -7.07
N TYR A 96 16.17 -8.22 -7.40
CA TYR A 96 16.46 -6.80 -7.61
C TYR A 96 15.67 -6.23 -8.80
N VAL A 97 15.60 -6.97 -9.90
CA VAL A 97 14.80 -6.60 -11.08
C VAL A 97 13.31 -6.53 -10.73
N ALA A 98 12.78 -7.52 -10.02
CA ALA A 98 11.38 -7.56 -9.60
C ALA A 98 11.05 -6.41 -8.63
N SER A 99 11.90 -6.16 -7.64
CA SER A 99 11.78 -5.03 -6.71
C SER A 99 11.71 -3.70 -7.46
N ARG A 100 12.58 -3.50 -8.46
CA ARG A 100 12.57 -2.28 -9.27
C ARG A 100 11.31 -2.15 -10.13
N LYS A 101 10.81 -3.25 -10.70
CA LYS A 101 9.56 -3.26 -11.47
C LYS A 101 8.35 -2.86 -10.61
N LEU A 102 8.34 -3.22 -9.33
CA LEU A 102 7.25 -2.88 -8.38
C LEU A 102 7.14 -1.37 -8.07
N LEU A 103 8.18 -0.57 -8.37
CA LEU A 103 8.10 0.89 -8.23
C LEU A 103 7.09 1.52 -9.20
N ILE A 104 6.89 0.92 -10.38
CA ILE A 104 5.94 1.42 -11.38
C ILE A 104 4.49 1.29 -10.89
N PRO A 105 3.98 0.08 -10.54
CA PRO A 105 2.61 -0.05 -10.05
C PRO A 105 2.42 0.69 -8.72
N SER A 106 3.43 0.78 -7.84
CA SER A 106 3.35 1.61 -6.64
C SER A 106 3.01 3.07 -6.94
N ARG A 107 3.65 3.66 -7.98
CA ARG A 107 3.36 5.03 -8.43
C ARG A 107 2.00 5.17 -9.10
N ILE A 108 1.57 4.16 -9.87
CA ILE A 108 0.24 4.15 -10.48
C ILE A 108 -0.83 4.14 -9.38
N PHE A 109 -0.67 3.28 -8.37
CA PHE A 109 -1.57 3.26 -7.21
C PHE A 109 -1.56 4.59 -6.45
N TYR A 110 -0.40 5.23 -6.27
CA TYR A 110 -0.34 6.55 -5.68
C TYR A 110 -1.11 7.61 -6.49
N ALA A 111 -1.08 7.56 -7.82
CA ALA A 111 -1.81 8.50 -8.67
C ALA A 111 -3.33 8.25 -8.73
N MET A 112 -3.78 7.09 -8.27
CA MET A 112 -5.21 6.71 -8.21
C MET A 112 -5.84 6.94 -6.83
N LEU A 113 -5.05 7.35 -5.85
CA LEU A 113 -5.49 7.79 -4.52
C LEU A 113 -5.98 9.23 -4.55
#